data_AF-A0A660U9A2-F1
#
_entry.id   AF-A0A660U9A2-F1
#
_cell.length_a   1.000
_cell.length_b   1.000
_cell.length_c   1.000
_cell.angle_alpha   90.00
_cell.angle_beta   90.00
_cell.angle_gamma   90.00
#
_symmetry.space_group_name_H-M   'P 1'
#
loop_
_entity.id
_entity.type
_entity.pdbx_description
1 polymer ?
#
loop_
_entity_poly.entity_id
_entity_poly.type
_entity_poly.pdbx_seq_one_letter_code
_entity_poly.pdbx_strand_id
1 'polypeptide(L)'
;MPTLRGIRRRIQSISNIRQVTDTMRMVAAAKLRRAQEAIESARPYAERLATLAHHLASRIGGEVHPLMAVRPVRTVCLIPITSDRGLCGSFNANVIRTTLSLIERYQGEGAEVG
;
A
#
# COMPACT_ATOMS: atom_id res chain seq x y z
N MET A 1 14.54 34.45 30.12
CA MET A 1 15.77 34.29 29.31
C MET A 1 16.07 32.81 29.12
N PRO A 2 16.52 32.36 27.94
CA PRO A 2 16.98 30.98 27.78
C PRO A 2 18.21 30.79 28.68
N THR A 3 18.16 29.82 29.58
CA THR A 3 19.32 29.49 30.41
C THR A 3 20.27 28.60 29.62
N LEU A 4 21.59 28.74 29.81
CA LEU A 4 22.61 27.85 29.22
C LEU A 4 22.29 26.37 29.47
N ARG A 5 21.71 26.06 30.64
CA ARG A 5 21.23 24.73 31.00
C ARG A 5 20.07 24.25 30.10
N GLY A 6 19.13 25.14 29.77
CA GLY A 6 18.03 24.85 28.85
C GLY A 6 18.53 24.53 27.44
N ILE A 7 19.51 25.30 26.93
CA ILE A 7 20.12 25.06 25.62
C ILE A 7 20.82 23.70 25.58
N ARG A 8 21.65 23.38 26.59
CA ARG A 8 22.32 22.06 26.68
C ARG A 8 21.32 20.90 26.72
N ARG A 9 20.22 21.03 27.47
CA ARG A 9 19.16 20.00 27.51
C ARG A 9 18.51 19.80 26.13
N ARG A 10 18.23 20.87 25.40
CA ARG A 10 17.63 20.78 24.05
C ARG A 10 18.59 20.13 23.05
N ILE A 11 19.89 20.45 23.11
CA ILE A 11 20.91 19.79 22.28
C ILE A 11 20.92 18.28 22.55
N GLN A 12 20.94 17.87 23.82
CA GLN A 12 20.91 16.45 24.16
C GLN A 12 19.62 15.76 23.67
N SER A 13 18.47 16.42 23.83
CA SER A 13 17.18 15.87 23.36
C SER A 13 17.16 15.67 21.84
N ILE A 14 17.64 16.64 21.06
CA ILE A 14 17.70 16.54 19.60
C ILE A 14 18.70 15.47 19.17
N SER A 15 19.86 15.37 19.85
CA SER A 15 20.85 14.32 19.60
C SER A 15 20.25 12.92 19.78
N ASN A 16 19.49 12.72 20.87
CA ASN A 16 18.81 11.45 21.14
C ASN A 16 17.74 11.15 20.07
N ILE A 17 16.91 12.14 19.70
CA ILE A 17 15.90 11.98 18.65
C ILE A 17 16.56 11.57 17.33
N ARG A 18 17.67 12.22 16.95
CA ARG A 18 18.43 11.89 15.73
C ARG A 18 18.87 10.43 15.73
N GLN A 19 19.47 9.96 16.82
CA GLN A 19 19.94 8.58 16.92
C GLN A 19 18.79 7.59 16.79
N VAL A 20 17.66 7.84 17.46
CA VAL A 20 16.46 6.98 17.35
C VAL A 20 15.94 6.95 15.91
N THR A 21 15.80 8.10 15.25
CA THR A 21 15.33 8.17 13.86
C THR A 21 16.30 7.51 12.88
N ASP A 22 17.60 7.61 13.10
CA ASP A 22 18.61 6.94 12.28
C ASP A 22 18.50 5.42 12.39
N THR A 23 18.31 4.89 13.61
CA THR A 23 18.04 3.47 13.81
C THR A 23 16.74 3.04 13.14
N MET A 24 15.65 3.82 13.27
CA MET A 24 14.38 3.53 12.61
C MET A 24 14.52 3.48 11.09
N ARG A 25 15.30 4.39 10.49
CA ARG A 25 15.60 4.41 9.05
C ARG A 25 16.31 3.12 8.61
N MET A 26 17.32 2.68 9.36
CA MET A 26 18.04 1.44 9.06
C MET A 26 17.14 0.20 9.16
N VAL A 27 16.31 0.12 10.20
CA VAL A 27 15.34 -0.98 10.36
C VAL A 27 14.31 -0.99 9.24
N ALA A 28 13.81 0.18 8.84
CA ALA A 28 12.86 0.31 7.73
C ALA A 28 13.49 -0.14 6.41
N ALA A 29 14.75 0.25 6.14
CA ALA A 29 15.48 -0.17 4.94
C ALA A 29 15.67 -1.69 4.90
N ALA A 30 16.03 -2.32 6.01
CA ALA A 30 16.17 -3.77 6.10
C ALA A 30 14.84 -4.50 5.85
N LYS A 31 13.73 -3.99 6.41
CA LYS A 31 12.39 -4.54 6.17
C LYS A 31 11.97 -4.41 4.71
N LEU A 32 12.24 -3.26 4.09
CA LEU A 32 11.93 -3.02 2.67
C LEU A 32 12.70 -4.01 1.78
N ARG A 33 14.00 -4.18 2.02
CA ARG A 33 14.82 -5.15 1.28
C ARG A 33 14.27 -6.56 1.40
N ARG A 34 13.94 -7.02 2.62
CA ARG A 34 13.34 -8.35 2.81
C ARG A 34 12.01 -8.51 2.07
N ALA A 35 11.18 -7.47 2.05
CA ALA A 35 9.92 -7.51 1.30
C ALA A 35 10.16 -7.58 -0.23
N GLN A 36 11.16 -6.86 -0.74
CA GLN A 36 11.55 -6.92 -2.15
C GLN A 36 12.04 -8.32 -2.54
N GLU A 37 12.92 -8.91 -1.74
CA GLU A 37 13.42 -10.28 -1.96
C GLU A 37 12.28 -11.31 -1.97
N ALA A 38 11.31 -11.18 -1.07
CA ALA A 38 10.13 -12.04 -1.06
C ALA A 38 9.29 -11.89 -2.34
N ILE A 39 9.08 -10.67 -2.82
CA ILE A 39 8.37 -10.40 -4.08
C ILE A 39 9.13 -11.00 -5.27
N GLU A 40 10.44 -10.84 -5.32
CA GLU A 40 11.28 -11.41 -6.38
C GLU A 40 11.23 -12.94 -6.39
N SER A 41 11.27 -13.59 -5.22
CA SER A 41 11.14 -15.04 -5.12
C SER A 41 9.75 -15.56 -5.53
N ALA A 42 8.69 -14.78 -5.30
CA ALA A 42 7.32 -15.16 -5.65
C ALA A 42 6.98 -14.91 -7.12
N ARG A 43 7.77 -14.06 -7.81
CA ARG A 43 7.52 -13.64 -9.19
C ARG A 43 7.39 -14.80 -10.19
N PRO A 44 8.28 -15.82 -10.19
CA PRO A 44 8.16 -16.92 -11.16
C PRO A 44 6.87 -17.73 -11.02
N TYR A 45 6.35 -17.85 -9.78
CA TYR A 45 5.08 -18.50 -9.52
C TYR A 45 3.91 -17.67 -10.05
N ALA A 46 3.88 -16.37 -9.73
CA ALA A 46 2.84 -15.46 -10.18
C ALA A 46 2.76 -15.38 -11.72
N GLU A 47 3.92 -15.36 -12.40
CA GLU A 47 3.99 -15.35 -13.86
C GLU A 47 3.42 -16.64 -14.46
N ARG A 48 3.83 -17.81 -13.96
CA ARG A 48 3.27 -19.09 -14.42
C ARG A 48 1.77 -19.20 -14.18
N LEU A 49 1.31 -18.78 -13.01
CA LEU A 49 -0.11 -18.80 -12.68
C LEU A 49 -0.90 -17.90 -13.64
N ALA A 50 -0.39 -16.70 -13.94
CA ALA A 50 -1.01 -15.80 -14.90
C ALA A 50 -1.06 -16.40 -16.31
N THR A 51 0.01 -17.06 -16.77
CA THR A 51 0.02 -17.77 -18.06
C THR A 51 -1.04 -18.88 -18.09
N LEU A 52 -1.14 -19.70 -17.04
CA LEU A 52 -2.14 -20.76 -16.95
C LEU A 52 -3.57 -20.20 -16.94
N ALA A 53 -3.82 -19.15 -16.16
CA ALA A 53 -5.11 -18.49 -16.10
C ALA A 53 -5.51 -17.93 -17.48
N HIS A 54 -4.56 -17.34 -18.21
CA HIS A 54 -4.78 -16.83 -19.56
C HIS A 54 -5.06 -17.96 -20.58
N HIS A 55 -4.30 -19.05 -20.52
CA HIS A 55 -4.51 -20.22 -21.37
C HIS A 55 -5.86 -20.88 -21.13
N LEU A 56 -6.32 -20.89 -19.87
CA LEU A 56 -7.64 -21.35 -19.53
C LEU A 56 -8.69 -20.38 -20.10
N ALA A 57 -8.56 -19.08 -19.81
CA ALA A 57 -9.46 -18.02 -20.28
C ALA A 57 -9.68 -18.04 -21.80
N SER A 58 -8.64 -18.37 -22.59
CA SER A 58 -8.74 -18.39 -24.06
C SER A 58 -9.46 -19.63 -24.60
N ARG A 59 -9.62 -20.69 -23.79
CA ARG A 59 -10.27 -21.94 -24.17
C ARG A 59 -11.70 -22.07 -23.66
N ILE A 60 -12.03 -21.46 -22.53
CA ILE A 60 -13.40 -21.36 -22.01
C ILE A 60 -14.01 -20.02 -22.42
N GLY A 61 -15.21 -20.03 -23.01
CA GLY A 61 -15.95 -18.80 -23.29
C GLY A 61 -16.20 -17.99 -22.01
N GLY A 62 -16.16 -16.66 -22.09
CA GLY A 62 -16.25 -15.77 -20.92
C GLY A 62 -17.51 -15.92 -20.05
N GLU A 63 -18.54 -16.61 -20.55
CA GLU A 63 -19.79 -16.87 -19.83
C GLU A 63 -19.77 -18.14 -18.96
N VAL A 64 -18.73 -18.98 -19.07
CA VAL A 64 -18.68 -20.28 -18.36
C VAL A 64 -18.42 -20.11 -16.86
N HIS A 65 -17.73 -19.03 -16.45
CA HIS A 65 -17.36 -18.81 -15.05
C HIS A 65 -17.71 -17.38 -14.58
N PRO A 66 -18.41 -17.20 -13.44
CA PRO A 66 -18.83 -15.88 -12.95
C PRO A 66 -17.69 -14.86 -12.76
N LEU A 67 -16.48 -15.31 -12.43
CA LEU A 67 -15.30 -14.43 -12.31
C LEU A 67 -14.76 -13.92 -13.66
N MET A 68 -15.20 -14.51 -14.78
CA MET A 68 -14.77 -14.13 -16.14
C MET A 68 -15.88 -13.43 -16.92
N ALA A 69 -17.10 -13.41 -16.39
CA ALA A 69 -18.24 -12.77 -17.02
C ALA A 69 -18.14 -11.25 -16.94
N VAL A 70 -18.28 -10.57 -18.09
CA VAL A 70 -18.43 -9.11 -18.14
C VAL A 70 -19.88 -8.78 -17.78
N ARG A 71 -20.07 -8.06 -16.68
CA ARG A 71 -21.40 -7.68 -16.17
C ARG A 71 -21.51 -6.18 -15.95
N PRO A 72 -22.72 -5.59 -16.00
CA PRO A 72 -22.93 -4.21 -15.60
C PRO A 72 -22.46 -3.99 -14.16
N VAL A 73 -21.68 -2.92 -13.96
CA VAL A 73 -21.12 -2.57 -12.65
C VAL A 73 -22.20 -1.86 -11.84
N ARG A 74 -22.85 -2.61 -10.94
CA ARG A 74 -23.85 -2.07 -10.00
C ARG A 74 -23.23 -1.71 -8.65
N THR A 75 -22.32 -2.55 -8.19
CA THR A 75 -21.65 -2.41 -6.89
C THR A 75 -20.15 -2.67 -7.07
N VAL A 76 -19.32 -1.83 -6.46
CA VAL A 76 -17.86 -1.93 -6.44
C VAL A 76 -17.40 -2.09 -5.00
N CYS A 77 -16.48 -3.02 -4.75
CA CYS A 77 -15.78 -3.15 -3.48
C CYS A 77 -14.37 -2.58 -3.64
N LEU A 78 -13.99 -1.65 -2.76
CA LEU A 78 -12.64 -1.09 -2.72
C LEU A 78 -11.91 -1.62 -1.49
N ILE A 79 -10.70 -2.13 -1.70
CA ILE A 79 -9.84 -2.66 -0.62
C ILE A 79 -8.59 -1.78 -0.53
N PRO A 80 -8.59 -0.71 0.29
CA PRO A 80 -7.40 0.09 0.52
C PRO A 80 -6.40 -0.66 1.40
N ILE A 81 -5.12 -0.68 1.00
CA ILE A 81 -4.04 -1.30 1.76
C ILE A 81 -3.14 -0.19 2.30
N THR A 82 -3.10 -0.02 3.63
CA THR A 82 -2.34 1.02 4.33
C THR A 82 -1.29 0.42 5.27
N SER A 83 -0.44 1.25 5.88
CA SER A 83 0.48 0.80 6.93
C SER A 83 -0.16 0.88 8.32
N ASP A 84 0.11 -0.13 9.15
CA ASP A 84 -0.34 -0.16 10.55
C ASP A 84 0.37 0.86 11.45
N ARG A 85 1.51 1.39 10.99
CA ARG A 85 2.36 2.32 11.76
C ARG A 85 2.28 3.74 11.22
N GLY A 86 2.42 4.71 12.12
CA GLY A 86 2.66 6.12 11.80
C GLY A 86 4.13 6.41 11.44
N LEU A 87 4.49 7.69 11.38
CA LEU A 87 5.81 8.18 10.94
C LEU A 87 6.20 7.72 9.52
N CYS A 88 5.19 7.46 8.67
CA CYS A 88 5.32 7.01 7.29
C CYS A 88 5.26 8.16 6.26
N GLY A 89 5.49 9.40 6.70
CA GLY A 89 5.28 10.59 5.87
C GLY A 89 3.85 10.70 5.35
N SER A 90 3.69 10.96 4.06
CA SER A 90 2.39 11.12 3.39
C SER A 90 1.77 9.81 2.90
N PHE A 91 2.37 8.64 3.18
CA PHE A 91 1.95 7.34 2.62
C PHE A 91 0.46 7.04 2.85
N ASN A 92 0.03 6.89 4.11
CA ASN A 92 -1.37 6.58 4.43
C ASN A 92 -2.34 7.67 3.94
N ALA A 93 -1.94 8.94 4.03
CA ALA A 93 -2.76 10.05 3.57
C ALA A 93 -2.97 10.03 2.04
N ASN A 94 -1.95 9.64 1.27
CA ASN A 94 -2.06 9.47 -0.18
C ASN A 94 -3.00 8.31 -0.54
N VAL A 95 -2.84 7.14 0.11
CA VAL A 95 -3.72 5.98 -0.14
C VAL A 95 -5.17 6.36 0.12
N ILE A 96 -5.46 6.96 1.28
CA ILE A 96 -6.83 7.36 1.65
C ILE A 96 -7.39 8.39 0.66
N ARG A 97 -6.61 9.41 0.27
CA ARG A 97 -7.07 10.39 -0.73
C ARG A 97 -7.42 9.74 -2.05
N THR A 98 -6.57 8.87 -2.57
CA THR A 98 -6.86 8.15 -3.83
C THR A 98 -8.10 7.28 -3.70
N THR A 99 -8.28 6.59 -2.57
CA THR A 99 -9.48 5.78 -2.30
C THR A 99 -10.73 6.65 -2.28
N LEU A 100 -10.71 7.80 -1.61
CA LEU A 100 -11.84 8.74 -1.60
C LEU A 100 -12.18 9.25 -3.00
N SER A 101 -11.18 9.64 -3.80
CA SER A 101 -11.40 10.05 -5.18
C SER A 101 -11.97 8.94 -6.05
N LEU A 102 -11.59 7.68 -5.82
CA LEU A 102 -12.18 6.52 -6.50
C LEU A 102 -13.63 6.28 -6.09
N ILE A 103 -13.96 6.46 -4.80
CA ILE A 103 -15.34 6.38 -4.29
C ILE A 103 -16.21 7.40 -5.02
N GLU A 104 -15.79 8.67 -5.02
CA GLU A 104 -16.52 9.75 -5.69
C GLU A 104 -16.71 9.47 -7.18
N ARG A 105 -15.66 8.96 -7.86
CA ARG A 105 -15.74 8.61 -9.27
C ARG A 105 -16.78 7.53 -9.54
N TYR A 106 -16.75 6.41 -8.81
CA TYR A 106 -17.69 5.31 -9.03
C TYR A 106 -19.13 5.68 -8.66
N GLN A 107 -19.32 6.50 -7.62
CA GLN A 107 -20.64 7.07 -7.29
C GLN A 107 -21.16 8.00 -8.40
N GLY A 108 -20.30 8.82 -8.99
CA GLY A 108 -20.64 9.67 -10.15
C GLY A 108 -20.99 8.87 -11.42
N GLU A 109 -20.41 7.67 -11.57
CA GLU A 109 -20.76 6.71 -12.62
C GLU A 109 -22.03 5.89 -12.30
N GLY A 110 -22.66 6.12 -11.15
CA GLY A 110 -23.91 5.47 -10.74
C GLY A 110 -23.74 4.09 -10.10
N ALA A 111 -22.53 3.70 -9.73
CA ALA A 111 -22.26 2.46 -9.00
C ALA A 111 -22.28 2.69 -7.48
N GLU A 112 -22.85 1.74 -6.73
CA GLU A 112 -22.77 1.72 -5.28
C GLU A 112 -21.37 1.28 -4.83
N VAL A 113 -20.77 1.97 -3.87
CA VAL A 113 -19.50 1.56 -3.29
C VAL A 113 -19.77 0.94 -1.92
N GLY A 114 -19.42 -0.34 -1.78
CA GLY A 114 -19.57 -1.13 -0.56
C GLY A 114 -18.29 -1.24 0.26
#